data_AF-A0A090QMG2-F1
#
_entry.id   AF-A0A090QMG2-F1
#
_cell.length_a   1.000
_cell.length_b   1.000
_cell.length_c   1.000
_cell.angle_alpha   90.00
_cell.angle_beta   90.00
_cell.angle_gamma   90.00
#
_symmetry.space_group_name_H-M   'P 1'
#
loop_
_entity.id
_entity.type
_entity.pdbx_description
1 polymer ?
#
loop_
_entity_poly.entity_id
_entity_poly.type
_entity_poly.pdbx_seq_one_letter_code
_entity_poly.pdbx_strand_id
1 'polypeptide(L)'
;MIGIFGAVIAAAKVLKVDAHTLSHALAIAASMASGVRGNFGSQTKALHAGMAAFNGINALELAQLVSPVVSMCWKMPMALRRVLLA
;
A
#
# COMPACT_ATOMS: atom_id res chain seq x y z
N MET A 1 -8.87 -0.44 -1.81
CA MET A 1 -8.51 -1.86 -1.90
C MET A 1 -7.37 -2.16 -0.94
N ILE A 2 -7.47 -3.19 -0.09
CA ILE A 2 -6.48 -3.45 0.98
C ILE A 2 -5.29 -4.30 0.49
N GLY A 3 -5.46 -5.07 -0.60
CA GLY A 3 -4.44 -6.00 -1.11
C GLY A 3 -3.08 -5.39 -1.42
N ILE A 4 -3.02 -4.08 -1.72
CA ILE A 4 -1.78 -3.36 -1.97
C ILE A 4 -0.84 -3.36 -0.75
N PHE A 5 -1.38 -3.26 0.48
CA PHE A 5 -0.57 -3.29 1.70
C PHE A 5 0.04 -4.68 1.93
N GLY A 6 -0.73 -5.74 1.63
CA GLY A 6 -0.22 -7.11 1.66
C GLY A 6 0.93 -7.31 0.67
N ALA A 7 0.81 -6.76 -0.53
CA ALA A 7 1.88 -6.81 -1.54
C ALA A 7 3.15 -6.09 -1.07
N VAL A 8 3.04 -4.88 -0.50
CA VAL A 8 4.17 -4.15 0.09
C VAL A 8 4.86 -4.97 1.17
N ILE A 9 4.09 -5.50 2.14
CA ILE A 9 4.65 -6.27 3.27
C ILE A 9 5.32 -7.55 2.79
N ALA A 10 4.72 -8.25 1.83
CA ALA A 10 5.30 -9.47 1.25
C ALA A 10 6.63 -9.17 0.54
N ALA A 11 6.65 -8.14 -0.31
CA ALA A 11 7.86 -7.71 -1.01
C ALA A 11 8.95 -7.25 -0.03
N ALA A 12 8.58 -6.46 0.99
CA ALA A 12 9.47 -6.01 2.04
C ALA A 12 10.10 -7.17 2.82
N LYS A 13 9.32 -8.22 3.10
CA LYS A 13 9.82 -9.42 3.78
C LYS A 13 10.82 -10.21 2.93
N VAL A 14 10.60 -10.30 1.61
CA VAL A 14 11.53 -10.94 0.68
C VAL A 14 12.83 -10.14 0.56
N LEU A 15 12.74 -8.82 0.46
CA LEU A 15 13.88 -7.91 0.31
C LEU A 15 14.60 -7.57 1.62
N LYS A 16 14.06 -7.99 2.77
CA LYS A 16 14.62 -7.74 4.12
C LYS A 16 14.88 -6.24 4.38
N VAL A 17 13.93 -5.39 4.00
CA VAL A 17 14.02 -3.94 4.25
C VAL A 17 13.82 -3.63 5.73
N ASP A 18 14.34 -2.48 6.16
CA ASP A 18 14.18 -2.00 7.53
C ASP A 18 12.77 -1.41 7.78
N ALA A 19 12.45 -1.21 9.05
CA ALA A 19 11.14 -0.73 9.49
C ALA A 19 10.81 0.69 8.98
N HIS A 20 11.82 1.55 8.82
CA HIS A 20 11.63 2.91 8.34
C HIS A 20 11.30 2.90 6.84
N THR A 21 12.03 2.13 6.03
CA THR A 21 11.70 1.92 4.61
C THR A 21 10.31 1.30 4.43
N LEU A 22 9.95 0.29 5.22
CA LEU A 22 8.60 -0.30 5.18
C LEU A 22 7.51 0.73 5.50
N SER A 23 7.73 1.58 6.51
CA SER A 23 6.76 2.61 6.90
C SER A 23 6.49 3.62 5.78
N HIS A 24 7.51 4.01 5.02
CA HIS A 24 7.40 4.88 3.86
C HIS A 24 6.73 4.19 2.69
N ALA A 25 7.08 2.94 2.40
CA ALA A 25 6.45 2.17 1.35
C ALA A 25 4.94 2.04 1.59
N LEU A 26 4.51 1.82 2.84
CA LEU A 26 3.09 1.77 3.21
C LEU A 26 2.39 3.13 3.04
N ALA A 27 3.08 4.24 3.35
CA ALA A 27 2.54 5.59 3.12
C ALA A 27 2.36 5.90 1.63
N ILE A 28 3.35 5.57 0.78
CA ILE A 28 3.25 5.72 -0.67
C ILE A 28 2.13 4.83 -1.22
N ALA A 29 2.07 3.57 -0.79
CA ALA A 29 1.03 2.63 -1.21
C ALA A 29 -0.38 3.09 -0.84
N ALA A 30 -0.57 3.75 0.31
CA ALA A 30 -1.87 4.31 0.69
C ALA A 30 -2.39 5.31 -0.37
N SER A 31 -1.52 6.15 -0.92
CA SER A 31 -1.86 7.09 -2.00
C SER A 31 -2.17 6.40 -3.33
N MET A 32 -1.67 5.16 -3.53
CA MET A 32 -1.89 4.35 -4.73
C MET A 32 -3.08 3.37 -4.59
N ALA A 33 -3.67 3.27 -3.41
CA ALA A 33 -4.74 2.32 -3.12
C ALA A 33 -6.06 2.75 -3.80
N SER A 34 -6.48 2.02 -4.83
CA SER A 34 -7.69 2.32 -5.61
C SER A 34 -8.54 1.07 -5.88
N GLY A 35 -9.68 1.24 -6.56
CA GLY A 35 -10.59 0.16 -6.96
C GLY A 35 -12.03 0.41 -6.51
N VAL A 36 -12.97 0.34 -7.46
CA VAL A 36 -14.39 0.67 -7.25
C VAL A 36 -15.28 -0.58 -7.26
N ARG A 37 -16.27 -0.64 -6.35
CA ARG A 37 -17.20 -1.80 -6.27
C ARG A 37 -18.06 -1.96 -7.52
N GLY A 38 -18.30 -0.89 -8.27
CA GLY A 38 -19.07 -0.95 -9.53
C GLY A 38 -18.47 -1.86 -10.60
N ASN A 39 -17.20 -2.22 -10.49
CA ASN A 39 -16.54 -3.15 -11.40
C ASN A 39 -16.75 -4.64 -11.04
N PHE A 40 -17.58 -4.95 -10.04
CA PHE A 40 -17.85 -6.34 -9.67
C PHE A 40 -18.65 -7.03 -10.79
N GLY A 41 -18.29 -8.28 -11.11
CA GLY A 41 -18.88 -9.03 -12.22
C GLY A 41 -18.23 -8.77 -13.58
N SER A 42 -17.21 -7.89 -13.66
CA SER A 42 -16.43 -7.66 -14.88
C SER A 42 -14.97 -8.11 -14.73
N GLN A 43 -14.26 -8.21 -15.85
CA GLN A 43 -12.83 -8.50 -15.89
C GLN A 43 -12.00 -7.44 -15.13
N THR A 44 -12.51 -6.22 -15.01
CA THR A 44 -11.85 -5.14 -14.27
C THR A 44 -11.71 -5.45 -12.78
N LYS A 45 -12.56 -6.29 -12.20
CA LYS A 45 -12.37 -6.78 -10.82
C LYS A 45 -11.07 -7.56 -10.67
N ALA A 46 -10.70 -8.39 -11.65
CA ALA A 46 -9.44 -9.12 -11.63
C ALA A 46 -8.26 -8.17 -11.83
N LEU A 47 -8.41 -7.17 -12.71
CA LEU A 47 -7.42 -6.11 -12.90
C LEU A 47 -7.07 -5.38 -11.59
N HIS A 48 -8.05 -5.12 -10.70
CA HIS A 48 -7.75 -4.49 -9.42
C HIS A 48 -6.72 -5.27 -8.58
N ALA A 49 -6.76 -6.61 -8.61
CA ALA A 49 -5.79 -7.44 -7.88
C ALA A 49 -4.39 -7.32 -8.47
N GLY A 50 -4.28 -7.34 -9.81
CA GLY A 50 -3.02 -7.10 -10.50
C GLY A 50 -2.45 -5.71 -10.23
N MET A 51 -3.30 -4.67 -10.30
CA MET A 51 -2.92 -3.30 -9.98
C MET A 51 -2.45 -3.15 -8.53
N ALA A 52 -3.10 -3.82 -7.58
CA ALA A 52 -2.66 -3.81 -6.18
C ALA A 52 -1.26 -4.43 -6.00
N ALA A 53 -0.98 -5.55 -6.68
CA ALA A 53 0.35 -6.16 -6.66
C ALA A 53 1.41 -5.25 -7.30
N PHE A 54 1.14 -4.76 -8.51
CA PHE A 54 2.04 -3.85 -9.23
C PHE A 54 2.33 -2.57 -8.44
N ASN A 55 1.29 -1.89 -7.96
CA ASN A 55 1.46 -0.64 -7.19
C ASN A 55 2.19 -0.87 -5.88
N GLY A 56 1.97 -2.01 -5.21
CA GLY A 56 2.65 -2.33 -3.95
C GLY A 56 4.16 -2.53 -4.12
N ILE A 57 4.58 -3.22 -5.19
CA ILE A 57 6.01 -3.39 -5.51
C ILE A 57 6.63 -2.03 -5.85
N ASN A 58 5.99 -1.25 -6.73
CA ASN A 58 6.47 0.09 -7.08
C ASN A 58 6.57 1.02 -5.87
N ALA A 59 5.61 0.97 -4.93
CA ALA A 59 5.67 1.78 -3.71
C ALA A 59 6.89 1.46 -2.85
N LEU A 60 7.29 0.18 -2.77
CA LEU A 60 8.48 -0.25 -2.04
C LEU A 60 9.77 0.12 -2.77
N GLU A 61 9.82 0.01 -4.09
CA GLU A 61 10.95 0.47 -4.89
C GLU A 61 11.15 1.98 -4.76
N LEU A 62 10.06 2.76 -4.86
CA LEU A 62 10.10 4.20 -4.63
C LEU A 62 10.63 4.52 -3.23
N ALA A 63 10.12 3.86 -2.18
CA ALA A 63 10.57 4.09 -0.81
C ALA A 63 12.08 3.81 -0.57
N GLN A 64 12.69 2.94 -1.37
CA GLN A 64 14.14 2.67 -1.32
C GLN A 64 14.96 3.73 -2.06
N LEU A 65 14.38 4.40 -3.05
CA LEU A 65 15.06 5.39 -3.90
C LEU A 65 14.95 6.82 -3.38
N VAL A 66 13.84 7.19 -2.75
CA VAL A 66 13.63 8.57 -2.27
C VAL A 66 13.88 8.72 -0.76
N SER A 67 14.54 9.83 -0.40
CA SER A 67 14.66 10.37 0.96
C SER A 67 13.29 10.44 1.68
N PRO A 68 13.24 10.46 3.02
CA PRO A 68 12.01 10.30 3.80
C PRO A 68 10.82 11.15 3.33
N VAL A 69 9.83 10.52 2.71
CA VAL A 69 8.62 11.22 2.26
C VAL A 69 7.67 11.48 3.43
N VAL A 70 7.69 10.69 4.52
CA VAL A 70 6.73 10.87 5.62
C VAL A 70 7.24 10.44 7.01
N SER A 71 7.61 11.42 7.85
CA SER A 71 7.71 11.29 9.32
C SER A 71 6.33 11.35 10.03
N MET A 72 5.23 11.67 9.30
CA MET A 72 3.99 12.15 9.92
C MET A 72 2.74 11.23 9.83
N CYS A 73 2.68 10.24 8.92
CA CYS A 73 1.49 9.38 8.73
C CYS A 73 1.29 8.34 9.84
N TRP A 74 2.35 7.92 10.53
CA TRP A 74 2.29 6.79 11.49
C TRP A 74 2.16 7.21 12.96
N LYS A 75 2.20 8.51 13.29
CA LYS A 75 1.65 9.01 14.55
C LYS A 75 0.12 9.01 14.46
N MET A 76 -0.50 7.83 14.45
CA MET A 76 -1.94 7.64 14.25
C MET A 76 -2.79 8.49 15.23
N PRO A 77 -3.51 9.53 14.75
CA PRO A 77 -4.55 10.17 15.54
C PRO A 77 -5.89 9.59 15.09
N MET A 78 -6.44 8.62 15.82
CA MET A 78 -7.86 8.15 15.86
C MET A 78 -8.64 7.84 14.56
N ALA A 79 -8.21 8.26 13.37
CA ALA A 79 -8.98 8.26 12.13
C ALA A 79 -8.91 6.92 11.38
N LEU A 80 -7.80 6.20 11.48
CA LEU A 80 -7.61 4.91 10.78
C LEU A 80 -8.38 3.76 11.46
N ARG A 81 -8.76 3.90 12.74
CA ARG A 81 -9.62 2.92 13.44
C ARG A 81 -11.03 2.85 12.84
N ARG A 82 -11.48 3.89 12.12
CA ARG A 82 -12.79 3.92 11.45
C ARG A 82 -12.78 3.35 10.03
N VAL A 83 -11.62 3.28 9.37
CA VAL A 83 -11.53 2.78 7.99
C VAL A 83 -11.24 1.28 7.93
N LEU A 84 -10.63 0.71 8.99
CA LEU A 84 -10.31 -0.72 9.07
C LEU A 84 -11.34 -1.55 9.87
N LEU A 85 -12.25 -0.93 10.61
CA LEU A 85 -13.33 -1.61 11.37
C LEU A 85 -14.74 -1.35 10.79
N ALA A 86 -14.82 -0.88 9.54
CA ALA A 86 -16.07 -0.67 8.81
C ALA A 86 -16.12 -1.57 7.57
#